data_AF-A0A4P9YAX7-F1
#
_entry.id   AF-A0A4P9YAX7-F1
#
_cell.length_a   1.000
_cell.length_b   1.000
_cell.length_c   1.000
_cell.angle_alpha   90.00
_cell.angle_beta   90.00
_cell.angle_gamma   90.00
#
_symmetry.space_group_name_H-M   'P 1'
#
loop_
_entity.id
_entity.type
_entity.pdbx_description
1 polymer ?
#
loop_
_entity_poly.entity_id
_entity_poly.type
_entity_poly.pdbx_seq_one_letter_code
_entity_poly.pdbx_strand_id
1 'polypeptide(L)'
;CGSDHVKVTQSPPCSVTAVNGVRFASLDGDADRLVYFYFQGICLYFHIADSKFHLLDGDRIAALSAYFFGKHLSILGLNLKIGVVQTAYANGNSTKFLKSLNIPVACVETGVKHLHHKAEEYDIGIYFEANGHGTILFKESVNVLLKSVSQDNLTEKQKQSLKKILLSIELINQSVGDAISILLFVECVLAIENLSMEQWESQYKDLPNKQLKCKVKDRSAFKTTNADTELVSPASLQTKINEYVKKVKNGRSFVRPSGTEDVVRIYAEAETSEEVDTLANNILKELQMYC
;
A
#
# COMPACT_ATOMS: atom_id res chain seq x y z
N CYS A 1 10.82 14.74 4.70
CA CYS A 1 11.11 14.72 3.27
C CYS A 1 10.96 13.29 2.78
N GLY A 2 10.50 13.12 1.54
CA GLY A 2 10.49 11.87 0.78
C GLY A 2 9.58 10.78 1.34
N SER A 3 8.54 10.43 0.60
CA SER A 3 7.77 9.21 0.85
C SER A 3 8.68 7.97 0.92
N ASP A 4 9.67 7.87 0.02
CA ASP A 4 10.67 6.79 0.01
C ASP A 4 11.47 6.70 1.31
N HIS A 5 11.93 7.83 1.87
CA HIS A 5 12.63 7.83 3.15
C HIS A 5 11.72 7.30 4.25
N VAL A 6 10.54 7.92 4.40
CA VAL A 6 9.58 7.58 5.44
C VAL A 6 9.15 6.11 5.37
N LYS A 7 8.92 5.58 4.15
CA LYS A 7 8.55 4.17 3.94
C LYS A 7 9.70 3.22 4.26
N VAL A 8 10.89 3.47 3.74
CA VAL A 8 12.00 2.52 3.84
C VAL A 8 12.59 2.50 5.25
N THR A 9 12.73 3.65 5.91
CA THR A 9 13.26 3.71 7.27
C THR A 9 12.19 3.48 8.34
N GLN A 10 10.90 3.56 7.97
CA GLN A 10 9.76 3.54 8.90
C GLN A 10 9.96 4.53 10.05
N SER A 11 10.46 5.71 9.72
CA SER A 11 10.77 6.78 10.67
C SER A 11 10.36 8.13 10.11
N PRO A 12 10.09 9.12 10.96
CA PRO A 12 9.81 10.46 10.46
C PRO A 12 11.07 11.09 9.87
N PRO A 13 10.92 12.07 8.97
CA PRO A 13 12.04 12.85 8.49
C PRO A 13 12.70 13.68 9.60
N CYS A 14 14.02 13.90 9.52
CA CYS A 14 14.78 14.62 10.55
C CYS A 14 14.26 16.04 10.87
N SER A 15 13.59 16.70 9.92
CA SER A 15 13.07 18.06 10.08
C SER A 15 11.67 18.11 10.72
N VAL A 16 11.04 16.97 11.00
CA VAL A 16 9.68 16.90 11.55
C VAL A 16 9.73 16.71 13.05
N THR A 17 9.09 17.61 13.79
CA THR A 17 8.85 17.45 15.22
C THR A 17 7.62 16.59 15.44
N ALA A 18 7.72 15.60 16.34
CA ALA A 18 6.58 14.81 16.76
C ALA A 18 5.54 15.70 17.44
N VAL A 19 4.32 15.73 16.92
CA VAL A 19 3.18 16.44 17.51
C VAL A 19 1.99 15.49 17.54
N ASN A 20 1.46 15.24 18.73
CA ASN A 20 0.32 14.34 18.92
C ASN A 20 -0.95 14.93 18.29
N GLY A 21 -1.76 14.09 17.67
CA GLY A 21 -3.00 14.50 16.99
C GLY A 21 -2.79 15.27 15.68
N VAL A 22 -1.54 15.41 15.20
CA VAL A 22 -1.24 16.01 13.89
C VAL A 22 -1.06 14.92 12.85
N ARG A 23 -1.73 15.10 11.73
CA ARG A 23 -1.59 14.28 10.53
C ARG A 23 -0.46 14.83 9.67
N PHE A 24 0.43 13.95 9.25
CA PHE A 24 1.50 14.28 8.32
C PHE A 24 1.36 13.47 7.04
N ALA A 25 1.81 14.07 5.94
CA ALA A 25 1.98 13.42 4.65
C ALA A 25 3.39 13.70 4.13
N SER A 26 3.98 12.74 3.42
CA SER A 26 5.22 12.95 2.69
C SER A 26 5.05 12.53 1.25
N LEU A 27 5.48 13.43 0.36
CA LEU A 27 5.59 13.21 -1.08
C LEU A 27 7.05 12.89 -1.43
N ASP A 28 7.28 12.28 -2.58
CA ASP A 28 8.62 12.20 -3.20
C ASP A 28 8.94 13.43 -4.05
N GLY A 29 10.06 13.39 -4.78
CA GLY A 29 10.66 14.56 -5.43
C GLY A 29 9.85 15.11 -6.61
N ASP A 30 9.18 14.23 -7.34
CA ASP A 30 8.32 14.52 -8.48
C ASP A 30 6.82 14.36 -8.16
N ALA A 31 6.48 14.07 -6.89
CA ALA A 31 5.12 14.02 -6.37
C ALA A 31 4.22 12.96 -7.04
N ASP A 32 4.78 11.79 -7.34
CA ASP A 32 4.02 10.63 -7.82
C ASP A 32 3.71 9.59 -6.71
N ARG A 33 4.35 9.73 -5.53
CA ARG A 33 4.12 8.90 -4.35
C ARG A 33 3.62 9.67 -3.15
N LEU A 34 2.72 9.03 -2.40
CA LEU A 34 2.20 9.56 -1.15
C LEU A 34 2.25 8.51 -0.03
N VAL A 35 2.77 8.90 1.13
CA VAL A 35 2.57 8.18 2.38
C VAL A 35 2.12 9.13 3.48
N TYR A 36 1.31 8.63 4.39
CA TYR A 36 0.88 9.33 5.59
C TYR A 36 1.60 8.79 6.82
N PHE A 37 1.67 9.60 7.87
CA PHE A 37 2.11 9.15 9.18
C PHE A 37 1.58 10.07 10.28
N TYR A 38 1.65 9.59 11.51
CA TYR A 38 1.35 10.39 12.70
C TYR A 38 2.14 9.86 13.90
N PHE A 39 2.04 10.58 15.01
CA PHE A 39 2.67 10.23 16.27
C PHE A 39 1.62 9.97 17.35
N GLN A 40 1.81 8.92 18.13
CA GLN A 40 1.00 8.62 19.31
C GLN A 40 1.85 8.67 20.58
N GLY A 41 1.30 9.22 21.66
CA GLY A 41 1.96 9.28 22.96
C GLY A 41 2.44 10.68 23.36
N ILE A 42 3.33 10.74 24.36
CA ILE A 42 3.83 12.01 24.90
C ILE A 42 4.80 12.62 23.88
N CYS A 43 4.29 13.55 23.09
CA CYS A 43 5.09 14.37 22.19
C CYS A 43 5.50 15.64 22.94
N LEU A 44 6.54 15.56 23.77
CA LEU A 44 7.17 16.77 24.29
C LEU A 44 7.96 17.38 23.13
N TYR A 45 7.67 18.64 22.82
CA TYR A 45 8.41 19.41 21.82
C TYR A 45 9.92 19.11 21.96
N PHE A 46 10.54 18.61 20.89
CA PHE A 46 11.95 18.21 20.77
C PHE A 46 12.39 16.81 21.25
N HIS A 47 11.52 15.95 21.80
CA HIS A 47 11.87 14.57 22.16
C HIS A 47 11.01 13.52 21.45
N ILE A 48 11.56 12.90 20.40
CA ILE A 48 10.93 11.79 19.66
C ILE A 48 10.91 10.48 20.49
N ALA A 49 11.78 10.36 21.50
CA ALA A 49 12.07 9.10 22.19
C ALA A 49 10.87 8.42 22.87
N ASP A 50 9.86 9.18 23.29
CA ASP A 50 8.65 8.67 23.97
C ASP A 50 7.42 8.65 23.05
N SER A 51 7.56 9.10 21.80
CA SER A 51 6.49 9.10 20.80
C SER A 51 6.59 7.87 19.91
N LYS A 52 5.48 7.18 19.69
CA LYS A 52 5.41 6.08 18.74
C LYS A 52 5.09 6.63 17.35
N PHE A 53 5.91 6.28 16.36
CA PHE A 53 5.68 6.61 14.96
C PHE A 53 4.76 5.56 14.33
N HIS A 54 3.76 6.03 13.57
CA HIS A 54 2.79 5.19 12.87
C HIS A 54 2.78 5.54 11.39
N LEU A 55 3.07 4.55 10.54
CA LEU A 55 3.10 4.70 9.08
C LEU A 55 1.76 4.27 8.47
N LEU A 56 1.24 5.08 7.55
CA LEU A 56 0.12 4.72 6.70
C LEU A 56 0.53 4.84 5.23
N ASP A 57 0.94 3.72 4.65
CA ASP A 57 1.52 3.66 3.32
C ASP A 57 0.48 3.44 2.19
N GLY A 58 0.94 3.12 0.98
CA GLY A 58 0.05 2.92 -0.17
C GLY A 58 -1.02 1.83 0.04
N ASP A 59 -0.74 0.76 0.80
CA ASP A 59 -1.75 -0.27 1.08
C ASP A 59 -2.89 0.28 1.94
N ARG A 60 -2.56 1.20 2.86
CA ARG A 60 -3.54 1.86 3.73
C ARG A 60 -4.45 2.79 2.94
N ILE A 61 -3.88 3.48 1.94
CA ILE A 61 -4.64 4.31 1.00
C ILE A 61 -5.55 3.41 0.15
N ALA A 62 -5.05 2.30 -0.37
CA ALA A 62 -5.85 1.34 -1.13
C ALA A 62 -7.02 0.78 -0.30
N ALA A 63 -6.76 0.37 0.94
CA ALA A 63 -7.77 -0.15 1.86
C ALA A 63 -8.85 0.90 2.21
N LEU A 64 -8.45 2.14 2.49
CA LEU A 64 -9.36 3.25 2.74
C LEU A 64 -10.26 3.52 1.53
N SER A 65 -9.67 3.56 0.34
CA SER A 65 -10.37 3.77 -0.93
C SER A 65 -11.41 2.68 -1.18
N ALA A 66 -11.00 1.42 -1.00
CA ALA A 66 -11.85 0.26 -1.24
C ALA A 66 -13.06 0.23 -0.28
N TYR A 67 -12.83 0.57 1.00
CA TYR A 67 -13.89 0.76 1.99
C TYR A 67 -14.84 1.90 1.59
N PHE A 68 -14.31 3.07 1.23
CA PHE A 68 -15.11 4.24 0.86
C PHE A 68 -16.04 3.98 -0.32
N PHE A 69 -15.51 3.44 -1.44
CA PHE A 69 -16.33 3.13 -2.60
C PHE A 69 -17.31 2.00 -2.33
N GLY A 70 -16.89 0.93 -1.63
CA GLY A 70 -17.77 -0.18 -1.27
C GLY A 70 -18.96 0.27 -0.44
N LYS A 71 -18.73 1.12 0.57
CA LYS A 71 -19.79 1.72 1.39
C LYS A 71 -20.77 2.54 0.55
N HIS A 72 -20.28 3.43 -0.30
CA HIS A 72 -21.14 4.33 -1.06
C HIS A 72 -21.91 3.63 -2.19
N LEU A 73 -21.32 2.63 -2.84
CA LEU A 73 -22.03 1.79 -3.80
C LEU A 73 -23.13 0.95 -3.13
N SER A 74 -22.85 0.41 -1.94
CA SER A 74 -23.85 -0.30 -1.14
C SER A 74 -25.05 0.59 -0.78
N ILE A 75 -24.81 1.85 -0.39
CA ILE A 75 -25.89 2.83 -0.14
C ILE A 75 -26.72 3.07 -1.41
N LEU A 76 -26.09 3.10 -2.58
CA LEU A 76 -26.77 3.26 -3.87
C LEU A 76 -27.47 1.98 -4.34
N GLY A 77 -27.24 0.84 -3.70
CA GLY A 77 -27.73 -0.46 -4.17
C GLY A 77 -27.09 -0.91 -5.48
N LEU A 78 -25.90 -0.38 -5.81
CA LEU A 78 -25.17 -0.71 -7.03
C LEU A 78 -24.16 -1.83 -6.75
N ASN A 79 -24.21 -2.87 -7.58
CA ASN A 79 -23.27 -3.99 -7.51
C ASN A 79 -22.20 -3.84 -8.60
N LEU A 80 -21.19 -3.02 -8.33
CA LEU A 80 -20.01 -2.87 -9.20
C LEU A 80 -18.83 -3.65 -8.62
N LYS A 81 -18.03 -4.25 -9.50
CA LYS A 81 -16.87 -5.02 -9.12
C LYS A 81 -15.70 -4.09 -8.78
N ILE A 82 -15.52 -3.79 -7.50
CA ILE A 82 -14.29 -3.18 -6.98
C ILE A 82 -13.20 -4.26 -6.93
N GLY A 83 -11.97 -3.93 -7.32
CA GLY A 83 -10.80 -4.77 -7.10
C GLY A 83 -9.62 -3.96 -6.62
N VAL A 84 -8.79 -4.59 -5.80
CA VAL A 84 -7.51 -4.01 -5.35
C VAL A 84 -6.35 -4.79 -5.97
N VAL A 85 -5.39 -4.07 -6.54
CA VAL A 85 -4.17 -4.64 -7.11
C VAL A 85 -2.98 -4.22 -6.26
N GLN A 86 -2.24 -5.21 -5.77
CA GLN A 86 -1.07 -5.06 -4.93
C GLN A 86 0.15 -5.71 -5.60
N THR A 87 1.33 -5.45 -5.05
CA THR A 87 2.56 -6.20 -5.37
C THR A 87 2.97 -7.07 -4.19
N ALA A 88 4.03 -7.85 -4.37
CA ALA A 88 4.61 -8.64 -3.29
C ALA A 88 5.02 -7.80 -2.06
N TYR A 89 5.27 -6.49 -2.20
CA TYR A 89 5.65 -5.62 -1.08
C TYR A 89 4.50 -5.27 -0.13
N ALA A 90 3.26 -5.54 -0.53
CA ALA A 90 2.11 -5.26 0.32
C ALA A 90 2.16 -6.08 1.61
N ASN A 91 1.77 -5.49 2.75
CA ASN A 91 1.75 -6.22 4.02
C ASN A 91 0.71 -7.34 3.97
N GLY A 92 1.05 -8.55 4.43
CA GLY A 92 0.14 -9.69 4.39
C GLY A 92 -1.21 -9.44 5.08
N ASN A 93 -1.23 -8.59 6.12
CA ASN A 93 -2.48 -8.25 6.80
C ASN A 93 -3.35 -7.23 6.04
N SER A 94 -2.78 -6.40 5.14
CA SER A 94 -3.58 -5.55 4.25
C SER A 94 -4.36 -6.40 3.25
N THR A 95 -3.71 -7.40 2.65
CA THR A 95 -4.35 -8.38 1.76
C THR A 95 -5.44 -9.18 2.49
N LYS A 96 -5.19 -9.65 3.72
CA LYS A 96 -6.19 -10.39 4.52
C LYS A 96 -7.39 -9.51 4.85
N PHE A 97 -7.16 -8.25 5.23
CA PHE A 97 -8.23 -7.29 5.53
C PHE A 97 -9.13 -7.06 4.32
N LEU A 98 -8.55 -6.74 3.16
CA LEU A 98 -9.31 -6.53 1.92
C LEU A 98 -10.16 -7.75 1.55
N LYS A 99 -9.59 -8.96 1.66
CA LYS A 99 -10.32 -10.21 1.44
C LYS A 99 -11.48 -10.41 2.43
N SER A 100 -11.32 -10.00 3.68
CA SER A 100 -12.39 -10.08 4.69
C SER A 100 -13.58 -9.16 4.38
N LEU A 101 -13.34 -8.09 3.61
CA LEU A 101 -14.39 -7.21 3.07
C LEU A 101 -15.03 -7.76 1.78
N ASN A 102 -14.71 -9.01 1.40
CA ASN A 102 -15.09 -9.63 0.13
C ASN A 102 -14.62 -8.85 -1.11
N ILE A 103 -13.50 -8.12 -0.99
CA ILE A 103 -12.91 -7.38 -2.12
C ILE A 103 -11.89 -8.29 -2.81
N PRO A 104 -12.03 -8.55 -4.13
CA PRO A 104 -11.00 -9.21 -4.93
C PRO A 104 -9.65 -8.51 -4.82
N VAL A 105 -8.61 -9.28 -4.50
CA VAL A 105 -7.23 -8.78 -4.44
C VAL A 105 -6.36 -9.56 -5.42
N ALA A 106 -5.70 -8.86 -6.33
CA ALA A 106 -4.71 -9.42 -7.25
C ALA A 106 -3.30 -9.00 -6.84
N CYS A 107 -2.35 -9.94 -6.92
CA CYS A 107 -0.92 -9.64 -6.77
C CYS A 107 -0.27 -9.69 -8.16
N VAL A 108 0.50 -8.65 -8.51
CA VAL A 108 1.22 -8.56 -9.79
C VAL A 108 2.69 -8.21 -9.55
N GLU A 109 3.49 -8.32 -10.62
CA GLU A 109 4.90 -7.89 -10.63
C GLU A 109 5.03 -6.41 -10.25
N THR A 110 6.17 -6.06 -9.65
CA THR A 110 6.45 -4.68 -9.23
C THR A 110 6.47 -3.75 -10.44
N GLY A 111 5.90 -2.56 -10.31
CA GLY A 111 5.88 -1.53 -11.34
C GLY A 111 4.49 -1.22 -11.85
N VAL A 112 4.18 0.07 -11.88
CA VAL A 112 2.85 0.65 -12.11
C VAL A 112 2.17 0.17 -13.40
N LYS A 113 2.94 -0.18 -14.44
CA LYS A 113 2.41 -0.75 -15.68
C LYS A 113 1.62 -2.04 -15.44
N HIS A 114 2.15 -2.94 -14.61
CA HIS A 114 1.50 -4.21 -14.29
C HIS A 114 0.28 -4.01 -13.42
N LEU A 115 0.38 -3.11 -12.43
CA LEU A 115 -0.73 -2.75 -11.55
C LEU A 115 -1.88 -2.13 -12.33
N HIS A 116 -1.59 -1.15 -13.18
CA HIS A 116 -2.56 -0.43 -13.99
C HIS A 116 -3.33 -1.39 -14.92
N HIS A 117 -2.62 -2.19 -15.72
CA HIS A 117 -3.26 -3.15 -16.63
C HIS A 117 -4.17 -4.14 -15.89
N LYS A 118 -3.77 -4.59 -14.69
CA LYS A 118 -4.62 -5.48 -13.89
C LYS A 118 -5.82 -4.76 -13.28
N ALA A 119 -5.68 -3.49 -12.94
CA ALA A 119 -6.75 -2.68 -12.36
C ALA A 119 -7.89 -2.42 -13.37
N GLU A 120 -7.58 -2.32 -14.66
CA GLU A 120 -8.56 -2.15 -15.75
C GLU A 120 -9.57 -3.31 -15.87
N GLU A 121 -9.28 -4.48 -15.31
CA GLU A 121 -10.21 -5.62 -15.31
C GLU A 121 -11.44 -5.38 -14.43
N TYR A 122 -11.36 -4.47 -13.46
CA TYR A 122 -12.41 -4.16 -12.49
C TYR A 122 -13.25 -2.95 -12.93
N ASP A 123 -14.48 -2.82 -12.42
CA ASP A 123 -15.31 -1.65 -12.68
C ASP A 123 -14.72 -0.41 -11.99
N ILE A 124 -14.21 -0.63 -10.77
CA ILE A 124 -13.38 0.31 -10.02
C ILE A 124 -12.09 -0.42 -9.63
N GLY A 125 -10.99 -0.10 -10.30
CA GLY A 125 -9.69 -0.71 -10.10
C GLY A 125 -8.81 0.17 -9.22
N ILE A 126 -8.54 -0.27 -7.99
CA ILE A 126 -7.69 0.46 -7.04
C ILE A 126 -6.32 -0.19 -7.06
N TYR A 127 -5.26 0.58 -7.32
CA TYR A 127 -3.91 0.02 -7.26
C TYR A 127 -2.94 0.96 -6.57
N PHE A 128 -2.19 0.42 -5.62
CA PHE A 128 -1.11 1.12 -4.94
C PHE A 128 0.03 0.14 -4.67
N GLU A 129 1.26 0.59 -4.87
CA GLU A 129 2.42 -0.03 -4.28
C GLU A 129 2.62 0.49 -2.84
N ALA A 130 3.21 -0.32 -1.96
CA ALA A 130 3.46 0.06 -0.57
C ALA A 130 4.40 1.28 -0.42
N ASN A 131 5.08 1.72 -1.48
CA ASN A 131 5.87 2.97 -1.50
C ASN A 131 5.01 4.24 -1.65
N GLY A 132 3.71 4.09 -1.89
CA GLY A 132 2.78 5.21 -2.06
C GLY A 132 2.45 5.58 -3.51
N HIS A 133 3.03 4.91 -4.51
CA HIS A 133 2.69 5.15 -5.91
C HIS A 133 1.40 4.39 -6.23
N GLY A 134 0.37 5.10 -6.69
CA GLY A 134 -0.87 4.47 -7.13
C GLY A 134 -1.95 5.44 -7.53
N THR A 135 -3.03 4.90 -8.07
CA THR A 135 -4.26 5.65 -8.35
C THR A 135 -5.48 4.71 -8.38
N ILE A 136 -6.63 5.26 -8.71
CA ILE A 136 -7.90 4.52 -8.82
C ILE A 136 -8.47 4.76 -10.21
N LEU A 137 -8.80 3.68 -10.91
CA LEU A 137 -9.38 3.68 -12.25
C LEU A 137 -10.87 3.39 -12.18
N PHE A 138 -11.63 4.05 -13.03
CA PHE A 138 -13.06 3.82 -13.19
C PHE A 138 -13.33 3.50 -14.66
N LYS A 139 -13.99 2.38 -14.95
CA LYS A 139 -14.41 2.10 -16.33
C LYS A 139 -15.38 3.17 -16.80
N GLU A 140 -15.33 3.50 -18.10
CA GLU A 140 -16.26 4.47 -18.69
C GLU A 140 -17.73 4.03 -18.50
N SER A 141 -18.00 2.73 -18.51
CA SER A 141 -19.33 2.18 -18.20
C SER A 141 -19.83 2.55 -16.80
N VAL A 142 -18.94 2.69 -15.81
CA VAL A 142 -19.29 3.15 -14.46
C VAL A 142 -19.69 4.62 -14.49
N ASN A 143 -18.94 5.46 -15.21
CA ASN A 143 -19.25 6.89 -15.34
C ASN A 143 -20.61 7.10 -16.01
N VAL A 144 -20.87 6.40 -17.11
CA VAL A 144 -22.15 6.40 -17.82
C VAL A 144 -23.29 5.92 -16.90
N LEU A 145 -23.08 4.81 -16.18
CA LEU A 145 -24.08 4.28 -15.24
C LEU A 145 -24.42 5.31 -14.17
N LEU A 146 -23.43 5.86 -13.47
CA LEU A 146 -23.64 6.81 -12.37
C LEU A 146 -24.35 8.09 -12.84
N LYS A 147 -24.02 8.60 -14.03
CA LYS A 147 -24.70 9.76 -14.63
C LYS A 147 -26.14 9.46 -15.07
N SER A 148 -26.44 8.21 -15.41
CA SER A 148 -27.79 7.78 -15.81
C SER A 148 -28.75 7.57 -14.64
N VAL A 149 -28.24 7.48 -13.41
CA VAL A 149 -29.09 7.30 -12.22
C VAL A 149 -30.00 8.51 -12.04
N SER A 150 -31.31 8.28 -12.19
CA SER A 150 -32.31 9.34 -11.98
C SER A 150 -32.31 9.79 -10.52
N GLN A 151 -31.95 11.05 -10.30
CA GLN A 151 -31.84 11.62 -8.95
C GLN A 151 -33.19 11.78 -8.26
N ASP A 152 -34.28 11.89 -9.01
CA ASP A 152 -35.64 12.09 -8.47
C ASP A 152 -36.12 10.88 -7.65
N ASN A 153 -35.60 9.69 -7.96
CA ASN A 153 -35.94 8.44 -7.27
C ASN A 153 -34.98 8.10 -6.11
N LEU A 154 -33.97 8.92 -5.85
CA LEU A 154 -32.98 8.68 -4.81
C LEU A 154 -33.36 9.36 -3.49
N THR A 155 -33.13 8.67 -2.39
CA THR A 155 -33.12 9.30 -1.06
C THR A 155 -31.98 10.34 -0.96
N GLU A 156 -32.08 11.32 -0.06
CA GLU A 156 -31.01 12.30 0.14
C GLU A 156 -29.66 11.66 0.46
N LYS A 157 -29.65 10.55 1.23
CA LYS A 157 -28.44 9.78 1.53
C LYS A 157 -27.81 9.16 0.27
N GLN A 158 -28.64 8.68 -0.65
CA GLN A 158 -28.19 8.16 -1.94
C GLN A 158 -27.68 9.28 -2.84
N LYS A 159 -28.38 10.41 -2.94
CA LYS A 159 -27.90 11.59 -3.70
C LYS A 159 -26.53 12.05 -3.23
N GLN A 160 -26.32 12.13 -1.91
CA GLN A 160 -25.01 12.46 -1.34
C GLN A 160 -23.94 11.42 -1.68
N SER A 161 -24.27 10.12 -1.62
CA SER A 161 -23.33 9.05 -1.97
C SER A 161 -22.96 9.08 -3.45
N LEU A 162 -23.94 9.29 -4.33
CA LEU A 162 -23.71 9.46 -5.77
C LEU A 162 -22.78 10.65 -6.03
N LYS A 163 -23.07 11.81 -5.42
CA LYS A 163 -22.25 13.02 -5.55
C LYS A 163 -20.80 12.78 -5.10
N LYS A 164 -20.60 12.09 -3.98
CA LYS A 164 -19.26 11.76 -3.46
C LYS A 164 -18.45 10.91 -4.44
N ILE A 165 -19.06 9.88 -5.04
CA ILE A 165 -18.38 9.04 -6.03
C ILE A 165 -18.06 9.84 -7.30
N LEU A 166 -19.03 10.60 -7.83
CA LEU A 166 -18.82 11.42 -9.03
C LEU A 166 -17.69 12.45 -8.86
N LEU A 167 -17.66 13.15 -7.72
CA LEU A 167 -16.58 14.10 -7.42
C LEU A 167 -15.22 13.39 -7.23
N SER A 168 -15.22 12.16 -6.73
CA SER A 168 -13.99 11.37 -6.62
C SER A 168 -13.44 11.01 -8.00
N ILE A 169 -14.31 10.65 -8.96
CA ILE A 169 -13.92 10.39 -10.36
C ILE A 169 -13.29 11.63 -11.01
N GLU A 170 -13.80 12.82 -10.70
CA GLU A 170 -13.26 14.09 -11.21
C GLU A 170 -11.95 14.50 -10.52
N LEU A 171 -11.80 14.20 -9.22
CA LEU A 171 -10.63 14.56 -8.43
C LEU A 171 -9.42 13.67 -8.69
N ILE A 172 -9.65 12.37 -8.89
CA ILE A 172 -8.59 11.37 -9.00
C ILE A 172 -7.97 11.39 -10.39
N ASN A 173 -6.65 11.56 -10.46
CA ASN A 173 -5.90 11.45 -11.71
C ASN A 173 -5.82 9.98 -12.15
N GLN A 174 -6.59 9.60 -13.18
CA GLN A 174 -6.64 8.22 -13.67
C GLN A 174 -5.50 7.87 -14.65
N SER A 175 -4.63 8.83 -15.02
CA SER A 175 -3.58 8.60 -16.02
C SER A 175 -2.31 7.99 -15.43
N VAL A 176 -1.93 8.44 -14.22
CA VAL A 176 -0.70 8.04 -13.52
C VAL A 176 -0.86 8.34 -12.02
N GLY A 177 0.03 7.80 -11.18
CA GLY A 177 0.10 8.19 -9.77
C GLY A 177 0.32 9.69 -9.62
N ASP A 178 -0.54 10.34 -8.82
CA ASP A 178 -0.53 11.77 -8.56
C ASP A 178 -0.70 11.98 -7.05
N ALA A 179 0.40 12.25 -6.36
CA ALA A 179 0.40 12.31 -4.91
C ALA A 179 -0.49 13.46 -4.39
N ILE A 180 -0.64 14.55 -5.15
CA ILE A 180 -1.45 15.70 -4.74
C ILE A 180 -2.94 15.37 -4.90
N SER A 181 -3.32 14.77 -6.02
CA SER A 181 -4.69 14.28 -6.25
C SER A 181 -5.11 13.27 -5.18
N ILE A 182 -4.25 12.28 -4.89
CA ILE A 182 -4.52 11.28 -3.86
C ILE A 182 -4.53 11.89 -2.45
N LEU A 183 -3.67 12.86 -2.15
CA LEU A 183 -3.68 13.60 -0.88
C LEU A 183 -5.04 14.27 -0.68
N LEU A 184 -5.52 15.04 -1.66
CA LEU A 184 -6.82 15.71 -1.59
C LEU A 184 -7.96 14.70 -1.44
N PHE A 185 -7.92 13.59 -2.18
CA PHE A 185 -8.90 12.53 -2.07
C PHE A 185 -8.92 11.92 -0.65
N VAL A 186 -7.77 11.55 -0.09
CA VAL A 186 -7.66 10.98 1.26
C VAL A 186 -8.16 11.98 2.30
N GLU A 187 -7.77 13.25 2.23
CA GLU A 187 -8.26 14.28 3.15
C GLU A 187 -9.79 14.43 3.07
N CYS A 188 -10.37 14.43 1.87
CA CYS A 188 -11.81 14.44 1.69
C CYS A 188 -12.49 13.20 2.30
N VAL A 189 -11.96 12.00 2.07
CA VAL A 189 -12.52 10.76 2.64
C VAL A 189 -12.49 10.81 4.16
N LEU A 190 -11.36 11.18 4.76
CA LEU A 190 -11.21 11.25 6.21
C LEU A 190 -12.16 12.28 6.82
N ALA A 191 -12.36 13.44 6.17
CA ALA A 191 -13.32 14.45 6.61
C ALA A 191 -14.79 13.99 6.46
N ILE A 192 -15.13 13.38 5.33
CA ILE A 192 -16.49 12.89 5.04
C ILE A 192 -16.90 11.76 6.00
N GLU A 193 -15.97 10.87 6.30
CA GLU A 193 -16.18 9.71 7.15
C GLU A 193 -15.92 10.01 8.63
N ASN A 194 -15.46 11.23 8.94
CA ASN A 194 -15.07 11.66 10.29
C ASN A 194 -14.09 10.70 10.96
N LEU A 195 -13.05 10.30 10.21
CA LEU A 195 -12.04 9.34 10.65
C LEU A 195 -10.78 10.06 11.16
N SER A 196 -10.36 9.70 12.38
CA SER A 196 -9.03 10.03 12.88
C SER A 196 -7.96 9.14 12.24
N MET A 197 -6.68 9.51 12.41
CA MET A 197 -5.56 8.70 11.91
C MET A 197 -5.51 7.33 12.61
N GLU A 198 -5.80 7.30 13.90
CA GLU A 198 -5.87 6.07 14.71
C GLU A 198 -7.02 5.18 14.24
N GLN A 199 -8.18 5.76 13.93
CA GLN A 199 -9.32 5.00 13.41
C GLN A 199 -9.00 4.42 12.02
N TRP A 200 -8.36 5.18 11.15
CA TRP A 200 -7.88 4.68 9.86
C TRP A 200 -6.84 3.56 10.04
N GLU A 201 -5.82 3.75 10.87
CA GLU A 201 -4.81 2.71 11.15
C GLU A 201 -5.46 1.45 11.75
N SER A 202 -6.46 1.60 12.62
CA SER A 202 -7.09 0.47 13.33
C SER A 202 -7.91 -0.48 12.44
N GLN A 203 -8.13 -0.15 11.16
CA GLN A 203 -8.83 -1.04 10.21
C GLN A 203 -8.19 -2.43 10.15
N TYR A 204 -6.86 -2.48 10.24
CA TYR A 204 -6.09 -3.71 10.41
C TYR A 204 -4.73 -3.41 11.03
N LYS A 205 -4.08 -4.42 11.63
CA LYS A 205 -2.73 -4.27 12.18
C LYS A 205 -1.73 -4.86 11.21
N ASP A 206 -0.75 -4.08 10.77
CA ASP A 206 0.35 -4.61 9.95
C ASP A 206 1.14 -5.68 10.71
N LEU A 207 1.59 -6.71 9.99
CA LEU A 207 2.68 -7.53 10.49
C LEU A 207 3.94 -6.66 10.59
N PRO A 208 4.76 -6.80 11.65
CA PRO A 208 6.15 -6.35 11.60
C PRO A 208 6.77 -6.76 10.26
N ASN A 209 7.47 -5.82 9.62
CA ASN A 209 8.08 -6.05 8.31
C ASN A 209 9.33 -5.20 8.13
N LYS A 210 10.24 -5.69 7.28
CA LYS A 210 11.52 -5.05 7.00
C LYS A 210 11.91 -5.23 5.54
N GLN A 211 12.48 -4.18 4.96
CA GLN A 211 13.09 -4.21 3.65
C GLN A 211 14.59 -3.95 3.76
N LEU A 212 15.39 -4.84 3.19
CA LEU A 212 16.84 -4.69 3.10
C LEU A 212 17.27 -4.60 1.64
N LYS A 213 18.42 -3.97 1.42
CA LYS A 213 19.12 -3.93 0.14
C LYS A 213 20.46 -4.64 0.25
N CYS A 214 20.80 -5.44 -0.75
CA CYS A 214 22.06 -6.17 -0.84
C CYS A 214 22.70 -5.89 -2.20
N LYS A 215 23.94 -5.39 -2.20
CA LYS A 215 24.71 -5.24 -3.43
C LYS A 215 25.27 -6.60 -3.82
N VAL A 216 25.09 -7.00 -5.07
CA VAL A 216 25.56 -8.28 -5.61
C VAL A 216 26.45 -8.04 -6.83
N LYS A 217 27.25 -9.04 -7.24
CA LYS A 217 28.11 -8.93 -8.43
C LYS A 217 27.32 -8.78 -9.72
N ASP A 218 26.22 -9.52 -9.83
CA ASP A 218 25.35 -9.53 -11.00
C ASP A 218 23.89 -9.70 -10.56
N ARG A 219 23.11 -8.61 -10.58
CA ARG A 219 21.68 -8.67 -10.26
C ARG A 219 20.86 -9.45 -11.29
N SER A 220 21.34 -9.59 -12.53
CA SER A 220 20.61 -10.28 -13.61
C SER A 220 20.58 -11.80 -13.45
N ALA A 221 21.47 -12.33 -12.60
CA ALA A 221 21.45 -13.73 -12.17
C ALA A 221 20.19 -14.09 -11.35
N PHE A 222 19.53 -13.09 -10.75
CA PHE A 222 18.32 -13.24 -9.94
C PHE A 222 17.08 -13.10 -10.83
N LYS A 223 16.42 -14.22 -11.13
CA LYS A 223 15.22 -14.26 -11.96
C LYS A 223 14.04 -14.66 -11.11
N THR A 224 12.99 -13.85 -11.13
CA THR A 224 11.79 -14.05 -10.33
C THR A 224 10.67 -14.72 -11.14
N THR A 225 9.65 -15.23 -10.43
CA THR A 225 8.38 -15.70 -10.96
C THR A 225 7.28 -15.42 -9.92
N ASN A 226 6.03 -15.77 -10.27
CA ASN A 226 4.87 -15.67 -9.38
C ASN A 226 4.73 -14.26 -8.76
N ALA A 227 4.60 -13.23 -9.60
CA ALA A 227 4.48 -11.83 -9.18
C ALA A 227 5.63 -11.36 -8.26
N ASP A 228 6.87 -11.67 -8.63
CA ASP A 228 8.09 -11.37 -7.87
C ASP A 228 8.20 -12.02 -6.48
N THR A 229 7.36 -13.00 -6.15
CA THR A 229 7.37 -13.64 -4.81
C THR A 229 8.35 -14.79 -4.69
N GLU A 230 8.83 -15.34 -5.81
CA GLU A 230 9.72 -16.50 -5.84
C GLU A 230 10.88 -16.31 -6.82
N LEU A 231 12.05 -16.85 -6.51
CA LEU A 231 13.19 -16.95 -7.41
C LEU A 231 13.18 -18.26 -8.19
N VAL A 232 13.24 -18.15 -9.51
CA VAL A 232 13.60 -19.25 -10.43
C VAL A 232 15.12 -19.48 -10.40
N SER A 233 15.89 -18.41 -10.32
CA SER A 233 17.35 -18.44 -10.28
C SER A 233 17.86 -17.41 -9.27
N PRO A 234 18.84 -17.76 -8.41
CA PRO A 234 19.35 -19.11 -8.15
C PRO A 234 18.33 -19.94 -7.33
N ALA A 235 17.97 -21.13 -7.82
CA ALA A 235 16.97 -22.00 -7.18
C ALA A 235 17.35 -22.47 -5.76
N SER A 236 18.65 -22.59 -5.50
CA SER A 236 19.19 -22.90 -4.17
C SER A 236 18.80 -21.84 -3.14
N LEU A 237 18.82 -20.56 -3.52
CA LEU A 237 18.43 -19.47 -2.63
C LEU A 237 16.93 -19.51 -2.31
N GLN A 238 16.06 -19.78 -3.29
CA GLN A 238 14.63 -19.93 -3.02
C GLN A 238 14.35 -21.07 -2.04
N THR A 239 15.08 -22.18 -2.17
CA THR A 239 14.96 -23.32 -1.23
C THR A 239 15.30 -22.88 0.20
N LYS A 240 16.37 -22.10 0.39
CA LYS A 240 16.74 -21.52 1.69
C LYS A 240 15.71 -20.54 2.23
N ILE A 241 15.19 -19.63 1.40
CA ILE A 241 14.11 -18.71 1.79
C ILE A 241 12.92 -19.50 2.32
N ASN A 242 12.48 -20.53 1.59
CA ASN A 242 11.36 -21.39 2.00
C ASN A 242 11.64 -22.13 3.33
N GLU A 243 12.88 -22.60 3.56
CA GLU A 243 13.29 -23.23 4.82
C GLU A 243 13.22 -22.24 6.00
N TYR A 244 13.63 -20.99 5.82
CA TYR A 244 13.58 -19.98 6.88
C TYR A 244 12.17 -19.50 7.18
N VAL A 245 11.37 -19.24 6.14
CA VAL A 245 9.98 -18.79 6.27
C VAL A 245 9.15 -19.80 7.07
N LYS A 246 9.32 -21.10 6.83
CA LYS A 246 8.58 -22.17 7.55
C LYS A 246 8.82 -22.19 9.06
N LYS A 247 9.91 -21.60 9.55
CA LYS A 247 10.28 -21.58 10.97
C LYS A 247 9.63 -20.42 11.72
N VAL A 248 8.95 -19.51 11.02
CA VAL A 248 8.46 -18.25 11.55
C VAL A 248 6.94 -18.18 11.41
N LYS A 249 6.24 -17.81 12.49
CA LYS A 249 4.78 -17.68 12.45
C LYS A 249 4.39 -16.48 11.59
N ASN A 250 3.40 -16.68 10.71
CA ASN A 250 3.02 -15.68 9.70
C ASN A 250 4.22 -15.18 8.86
N GLY A 251 5.28 -15.99 8.76
CA GLY A 251 6.48 -15.64 8.02
C GLY A 251 6.19 -15.54 6.53
N ARG A 252 6.68 -14.48 5.91
CA ARG A 252 6.76 -14.36 4.45
C ARG A 252 8.01 -13.56 4.10
N SER A 253 8.74 -14.02 3.10
CA SER A 253 9.90 -13.30 2.59
C SER A 253 10.14 -13.64 1.14
N PHE A 254 10.66 -12.68 0.39
CA PHE A 254 11.07 -12.85 -1.00
C PHE A 254 12.28 -11.99 -1.32
N VAL A 255 12.94 -12.34 -2.41
CA VAL A 255 14.14 -11.69 -2.92
C VAL A 255 13.92 -11.38 -4.39
N ARG A 256 14.18 -10.13 -4.80
CA ARG A 256 14.07 -9.72 -6.21
C ARG A 256 15.15 -8.73 -6.62
N PRO A 257 15.62 -8.73 -7.88
CA PRO A 257 16.51 -7.69 -8.37
C PRO A 257 15.78 -6.34 -8.40
N SER A 258 16.50 -5.26 -8.08
CA SER A 258 15.99 -3.91 -8.30
C SER A 258 15.98 -3.62 -9.80
N GLY A 259 14.95 -2.93 -10.30
CA GLY A 259 14.88 -2.48 -11.69
C GLY A 259 15.72 -1.23 -11.96
N THR A 260 15.95 -0.42 -10.93
CA THR A 260 16.53 0.93 -11.01
C THR A 260 17.92 1.03 -10.39
N GLU A 261 18.36 0.02 -9.63
CA GLU A 261 19.62 0.03 -8.90
C GLU A 261 20.35 -1.31 -9.08
N ASP A 262 21.67 -1.29 -8.95
CA ASP A 262 22.50 -2.51 -9.01
C ASP A 262 22.54 -3.25 -7.66
N VAL A 263 21.34 -3.63 -7.20
CA VAL A 263 21.11 -4.31 -5.92
C VAL A 263 19.99 -5.32 -6.06
N VAL A 264 19.96 -6.24 -5.10
CA VAL A 264 18.84 -7.14 -4.83
C VAL A 264 18.13 -6.66 -3.57
N ARG A 265 16.80 -6.71 -3.57
CA ARG A 265 15.94 -6.31 -2.45
C ARG A 265 15.46 -7.56 -1.73
N ILE A 266 15.48 -7.50 -0.41
CA ILE A 266 14.93 -8.52 0.49
C ILE A 266 13.73 -7.89 1.18
N TYR A 267 12.60 -8.57 1.19
CA TYR A 267 11.46 -8.22 2.02
C TYR A 267 11.20 -9.35 3.01
N ALA A 268 10.87 -9.04 4.25
CA ALA A 268 10.43 -10.01 5.24
C ALA A 268 9.30 -9.43 6.11
N GLU A 269 8.32 -10.26 6.46
CA GLU A 269 7.29 -10.01 7.47
C GLU A 269 7.09 -11.25 8.34
N ALA A 270 6.65 -11.05 9.58
CA ALA A 270 6.42 -12.11 10.57
C ALA A 270 5.48 -11.64 11.69
N GLU A 271 5.16 -12.50 12.66
CA GLU A 271 4.34 -12.14 13.83
C GLU A 271 5.03 -11.11 14.74
N THR A 272 6.34 -11.22 14.96
CA THR A 272 7.12 -10.32 15.83
C THR A 272 8.29 -9.66 15.12
N SER A 273 8.73 -8.50 15.64
CA SER A 273 9.88 -7.77 15.07
C SER A 273 11.19 -8.56 15.15
N GLU A 274 11.39 -9.33 16.23
CA GLU A 274 12.57 -10.18 16.40
C GLU A 274 12.63 -11.30 15.35
N GLU A 275 11.47 -11.89 15.02
CA GLU A 275 11.36 -12.89 13.97
C GLU A 275 11.64 -12.29 12.58
N VAL A 276 11.13 -11.09 12.30
CA VAL A 276 11.44 -10.35 11.06
C VAL A 276 12.93 -10.11 10.90
N ASP A 277 13.57 -9.60 11.96
CA ASP A 277 15.01 -9.33 11.94
C ASP A 277 15.81 -10.62 11.73
N THR A 278 15.43 -11.70 12.39
CA THR A 278 16.07 -13.00 12.22
C THR A 278 15.90 -13.52 10.79
N LEU A 279 14.68 -13.47 10.24
CA LEU A 279 14.36 -13.93 8.89
C LEU A 279 15.12 -13.12 7.83
N ALA A 280 15.04 -11.80 7.89
CA ALA A 280 15.70 -10.90 6.94
C ALA A 280 17.23 -11.05 6.98
N ASN A 281 17.83 -11.15 8.16
CA ASN A 281 19.28 -11.29 8.31
C ASN A 281 19.80 -12.68 7.87
N ASN A 282 19.04 -13.75 8.08
CA ASN A 282 19.43 -15.08 7.57
C ASN A 282 19.46 -15.10 6.05
N ILE A 283 18.46 -14.51 5.40
CA ILE A 283 18.42 -14.40 3.93
C ILE A 283 19.54 -13.49 3.42
N LEU A 284 19.82 -12.38 4.12
CA LEU A 284 20.94 -11.50 3.78
C LEU A 284 22.29 -12.23 3.84
N LYS A 285 22.50 -13.13 4.80
CA LYS A 285 23.74 -13.95 4.89
C LYS A 285 23.88 -14.89 3.70
N GLU A 286 22.81 -15.55 3.27
CA GLU A 286 22.83 -16.40 2.06
C GLU A 286 23.19 -15.59 0.80
N LEU A 287 22.77 -14.32 0.74
CA LEU A 287 23.10 -13.42 -0.37
C LEU A 287 24.57 -12.99 -0.40
N GLN A 288 25.31 -13.07 0.72
CA GLN A 288 26.73 -12.69 0.76
C GLN A 288 27.60 -13.54 -0.17
N MET A 289 27.17 -14.77 -0.50
CA MET A 289 27.87 -15.63 -1.47
C MET A 289 27.84 -15.07 -2.91
N TYR A 290 26.92 -14.14 -3.19
CA TYR A 290 26.72 -13.52 -4.50
C TYR A 290 27.28 -12.08 -4.57
N CYS A 291 27.86 -11.59 -3.46
CA CYS A 291 28.57 -10.31 -3.38
C CYS A 291 30.01 -10.43 -3.92
#